data_AF-A0A2D6ZP36-F1
#
_entry.id   AF-A0A2D6ZP36-F1
#
_cell.length_a   1.000
_cell.length_b   1.000
_cell.length_c   1.000
_cell.angle_alpha   90.00
_cell.angle_beta   90.00
_cell.angle_gamma   90.00
#
_symmetry.space_group_name_H-M   'P 1'
#
loop_
_entity.id
_entity.type
_entity.pdbx_description
1 polymer ?
#
loop_
_entity_poly.entity_id
_entity_poly.type
_entity_poly.pdbx_seq_one_letter_code
_entity_poly.pdbx_strand_id
1 'polypeptide(L)'
;MINREGWLSEAEKHISPNFDKRPINSEIKLIVIHNISLPPENFAPENVKKLFKNELDFESHEFFHEIRGLKVSSHFVIDRTGKIYQFVSVYDRAWHAGVSSFKNQKNCNDFSLGIELIGSDNAPFEDNQYDSLNWLIEILCNFFPDIKKENIVGHSEIAPGRKTDPGPFFDWSKIS
;
A
#
# COMPACT_ATOMS: atom_id res chain seq x y z
N MET A 1 -14.44 -8.21 7.70
CA MET A 1 -13.79 -8.40 9.01
C MET A 1 -12.41 -9.00 8.84
N ILE A 2 -11.44 -8.63 9.68
CA ILE A 2 -10.10 -9.23 9.69
C ILE A 2 -10.13 -10.51 10.53
N ASN A 3 -9.70 -11.62 9.94
CA ASN A 3 -9.68 -12.91 10.61
C ASN A 3 -8.46 -13.05 11.55
N ARG A 4 -8.36 -14.20 12.25
CA ARG A 4 -7.27 -14.46 13.21
C ARG A 4 -5.88 -14.54 12.58
N GLU A 5 -5.79 -14.71 11.27
CA GLU A 5 -4.54 -14.74 10.51
C GLU A 5 -4.19 -13.37 9.89
N GLY A 6 -4.99 -12.34 10.14
CA GLY A 6 -4.75 -10.97 9.65
C GLY A 6 -5.19 -10.74 8.20
N TRP A 7 -6.11 -11.56 7.69
CA TRP A 7 -6.69 -11.39 6.35
C TRP A 7 -8.11 -10.82 6.43
N LEU A 8 -8.39 -9.83 5.59
CA LEU A 8 -9.70 -9.20 5.43
C LEU A 8 -10.60 -10.07 4.55
N SER A 9 -11.75 -10.50 5.07
CA SER A 9 -12.67 -11.40 4.36
C SER A 9 -13.21 -10.83 3.03
N GLU A 10 -13.36 -9.51 2.94
CA GLU A 10 -13.92 -8.82 1.77
C GLU A 10 -12.85 -8.48 0.72
N ALA A 11 -11.56 -8.66 1.03
CA ALA A 11 -10.48 -8.45 0.08
C ALA A 11 -10.20 -9.74 -0.71
N GLU A 12 -9.91 -9.60 -2.00
CA GLU A 12 -9.39 -10.72 -2.78
C GLU A 12 -7.96 -11.04 -2.33
N LYS A 13 -7.77 -12.24 -1.79
CA LYS A 13 -6.49 -12.68 -1.23
C LYS A 13 -5.52 -13.11 -2.34
N HIS A 14 -4.37 -12.45 -2.36
CA HIS A 14 -3.16 -12.85 -3.08
C HIS A 14 -2.05 -13.04 -2.05
N ILE A 15 -1.22 -14.08 -2.16
CA ILE A 15 -0.12 -14.26 -1.19
C ILE A 15 1.17 -13.80 -1.84
N SER A 16 1.68 -12.66 -1.39
CA SER A 16 3.01 -12.20 -1.77
C SER A 16 4.08 -13.01 -1.02
N PRO A 17 5.21 -13.38 -1.64
CA PRO A 17 6.38 -13.90 -0.94
C PRO A 17 7.27 -12.79 -0.33
N ASN A 18 6.97 -11.51 -0.59
CA ASN A 18 7.80 -10.36 -0.24
C ASN A 18 7.40 -9.77 1.12
N PHE A 19 7.43 -10.58 2.16
CA PHE A 19 7.17 -10.15 3.53
C PHE A 19 8.05 -10.89 4.51
N ASP A 20 8.13 -10.38 5.73
CA ASP A 20 8.74 -11.07 6.86
C ASP A 20 8.05 -10.67 8.17
N LYS A 21 8.60 -11.11 9.30
CA LYS A 21 8.07 -10.76 10.61
C LYS A 21 8.46 -9.33 10.97
N ARG A 22 7.50 -8.61 11.54
CA ARG A 22 7.78 -7.34 12.23
C ARG A 22 8.76 -7.59 13.38
N PRO A 23 9.60 -6.60 13.74
CA PRO A 23 10.38 -6.66 14.96
C PRO A 23 9.52 -6.99 16.20
N ILE A 24 10.16 -7.58 17.21
CA ILE A 24 9.48 -7.90 18.48
C ILE A 24 8.96 -6.59 19.10
N ASN A 25 7.72 -6.62 19.59
CA ASN A 25 7.01 -5.47 20.18
C ASN A 25 6.74 -4.31 19.22
N SER A 26 6.73 -4.54 17.91
CA SER A 26 6.25 -3.52 16.97
C SER A 26 4.75 -3.26 17.16
N GLU A 27 4.43 -2.03 17.53
CA GLU A 27 3.06 -1.51 17.56
C GLU A 27 2.68 -1.00 16.17
N ILE A 28 1.67 -1.60 15.54
CA ILE A 28 1.15 -1.12 14.25
C ILE A 28 0.32 0.13 14.52
N LYS A 29 0.82 1.28 14.06
CA LYS A 29 0.28 2.60 14.43
C LYS A 29 0.26 3.64 13.30
N LEU A 30 0.65 3.21 12.09
CA LEU A 30 0.80 4.07 10.91
C LEU A 30 0.11 3.42 9.71
N ILE A 31 -0.63 4.21 8.94
CA ILE A 31 -1.05 3.84 7.59
C ILE A 31 -0.29 4.73 6.61
N VAL A 32 0.32 4.11 5.60
CA VAL A 32 0.98 4.81 4.51
C VAL A 32 0.19 4.60 3.24
N ILE A 33 -0.27 5.70 2.67
CA ILE A 33 -0.97 5.74 1.40
C ILE A 33 0.04 5.91 0.27
N HIS A 34 -0.12 5.07 -0.75
CA HIS A 34 0.70 5.01 -1.94
C HIS A 34 -0.16 5.11 -3.20
N ASN A 35 0.49 5.35 -4.34
CA ASN A 35 -0.10 5.04 -5.63
C ASN A 35 0.88 4.22 -6.48
N ILE A 36 0.30 3.44 -7.40
CA ILE A 36 1.06 2.63 -8.33
C ILE A 36 0.28 2.39 -9.62
N SER A 37 0.98 2.43 -10.74
CA SER A 37 0.51 1.97 -12.05
C SER A 37 1.64 1.21 -12.72
N LEU A 38 1.31 0.13 -13.44
CA LEU A 38 2.35 -0.70 -14.07
C LEU A 38 1.91 -1.29 -15.42
N PRO A 39 2.55 -0.91 -16.55
CA PRO A 39 3.53 0.18 -16.70
C PRO A 39 3.00 1.55 -16.19
N PRO A 40 3.85 2.57 -16.05
CA PRO A 40 3.41 3.89 -15.63
C PRO A 40 2.20 4.37 -16.44
N GLU A 41 1.20 4.93 -15.76
CA GLU A 41 -0.08 5.37 -16.33
C GLU A 41 -0.97 4.24 -16.90
N ASN A 42 -0.59 2.98 -16.74
CA ASN A 42 -1.48 1.85 -16.98
C ASN A 42 -2.19 1.44 -15.69
N PHE A 43 -3.51 1.66 -15.66
CA PHE A 43 -4.35 1.44 -14.48
C PHE A 43 -4.98 0.05 -14.40
N ALA A 44 -4.53 -0.91 -15.21
CA ALA A 44 -4.89 -2.31 -14.99
C ALA A 44 -4.11 -2.86 -13.78
N PRO A 45 -4.76 -3.53 -12.82
CA PRO A 45 -4.09 -3.99 -11.61
C PRO A 45 -3.13 -5.18 -11.89
N GLU A 46 -3.32 -5.91 -13.00
CA GLU A 46 -2.69 -7.23 -13.22
C GLU A 46 -1.17 -7.23 -13.06
N ASN A 47 -0.46 -6.25 -13.63
CA ASN A 47 0.98 -6.21 -13.53
C ASN A 47 1.44 -5.84 -12.12
N VAL A 48 0.70 -4.98 -11.40
CA VAL A 48 0.97 -4.68 -9.99
C VAL A 48 0.83 -5.94 -9.14
N LYS A 49 -0.26 -6.71 -9.37
CA LYS A 49 -0.47 -7.99 -8.68
C LYS A 49 0.66 -8.98 -8.96
N LYS A 50 1.14 -9.05 -10.21
CA LYS A 50 2.29 -9.90 -10.60
C LYS A 50 3.60 -9.43 -9.98
N LEU A 51 3.87 -8.12 -9.98
CA LEU A 51 5.07 -7.55 -9.37
C LEU A 51 5.16 -7.94 -7.89
N PHE A 52 4.09 -7.76 -7.13
CA PHE A 52 4.05 -8.09 -5.70
C PHE A 52 4.18 -9.59 -5.42
N LYS A 53 3.92 -10.46 -6.41
CA LYS A 53 4.09 -11.91 -6.30
C LYS A 53 5.42 -12.43 -6.88
N ASN A 54 6.28 -11.56 -7.39
CA ASN A 54 7.48 -11.93 -8.16
C ASN A 54 7.16 -12.76 -9.43
N GLU A 55 6.01 -12.48 -10.05
CA GLU A 55 5.50 -13.16 -11.25
C GLU A 55 5.46 -12.24 -12.48
N LEU A 56 6.04 -11.04 -12.38
CA LEU A 56 6.06 -10.10 -13.50
C LEU A 56 6.97 -10.62 -14.62
N ASP A 57 6.43 -10.69 -15.83
CA ASP A 57 7.22 -10.97 -17.02
C ASP A 57 8.00 -9.71 -17.41
N PHE A 58 9.27 -9.66 -17.04
CA PHE A 58 10.12 -8.49 -17.29
C PHE A 58 10.49 -8.29 -18.76
N GLU A 59 10.12 -9.18 -19.67
CA GLU A 59 10.30 -9.02 -21.12
C GLU A 59 9.06 -8.43 -21.80
N SER A 60 7.91 -8.37 -21.11
CA SER A 60 6.64 -7.97 -21.74
C SER A 60 6.48 -6.45 -21.94
N HIS A 61 7.37 -5.64 -21.38
CA HIS A 61 7.35 -4.17 -21.53
C HIS A 61 8.72 -3.56 -21.19
N GLU A 62 9.16 -2.54 -21.95
CA GLU A 62 10.49 -1.93 -21.80
C GLU A 62 10.75 -1.39 -20.39
N PHE A 63 9.80 -0.66 -19.82
CA PHE A 63 9.89 -0.16 -18.43
C PHE A 63 10.16 -1.26 -17.39
N PHE A 64 9.75 -2.51 -17.65
CA PHE A 64 9.92 -3.57 -16.66
C PHE A 64 11.40 -3.96 -16.48
N HIS A 65 12.27 -3.68 -17.46
CA HIS A 65 13.71 -3.86 -17.28
C HIS A 65 14.27 -2.98 -16.15
N GLU A 66 13.75 -1.77 -15.96
CA GLU A 66 14.22 -0.82 -14.95
C GLU A 66 13.92 -1.28 -13.51
N ILE A 67 12.83 -2.05 -13.35
CA ILE A 67 12.38 -2.56 -12.06
C ILE A 67 12.74 -4.05 -11.86
N ARG A 68 13.58 -4.62 -12.73
CA ARG A 68 13.97 -6.02 -12.66
C ARG A 68 14.68 -6.32 -11.34
N GLY A 69 14.22 -7.37 -10.68
CA GLY A 69 14.78 -7.82 -9.40
C GLY A 69 14.29 -7.04 -8.18
N LEU A 70 13.43 -6.02 -8.35
CA LEU A 70 12.74 -5.42 -7.22
C LEU A 70 11.89 -6.46 -6.50
N LYS A 71 12.00 -6.48 -5.17
CA LYS A 71 11.16 -7.27 -4.28
C LYS A 71 10.42 -6.32 -3.36
N VAL A 72 9.15 -6.12 -3.64
CA VAL A 72 8.29 -5.17 -2.95
C VAL A 72 6.89 -5.76 -2.81
N SER A 73 6.13 -5.23 -1.87
CA SER A 73 4.72 -5.57 -1.64
C SER A 73 4.07 -4.47 -0.81
N SER A 74 2.76 -4.31 -0.92
CA SER A 74 1.95 -3.62 0.08
C SER A 74 1.10 -4.61 0.87
N HIS A 75 0.35 -4.12 1.86
CA HIS A 75 -0.67 -4.95 2.50
C HIS A 75 -1.90 -5.03 1.62
N PHE A 76 -2.33 -3.88 1.07
CA PHE A 76 -3.53 -3.77 0.25
C PHE A 76 -3.28 -3.02 -1.06
N VAL A 77 -4.04 -3.36 -2.09
CA VAL A 77 -4.18 -2.62 -3.34
C VAL A 77 -5.66 -2.34 -3.58
N ILE A 78 -6.02 -1.11 -3.93
CA ILE A 78 -7.37 -0.70 -4.32
C ILE A 78 -7.34 -0.29 -5.80
N ASP A 79 -8.00 -1.07 -6.66
CA ASP A 79 -8.07 -0.73 -8.08
C ASP A 79 -9.06 0.40 -8.38
N ARG A 80 -9.07 0.89 -9.62
CA ARG A 80 -9.93 2.01 -10.05
C ARG A 80 -11.41 1.79 -9.80
N THR A 81 -11.86 0.53 -9.70
CA THR A 81 -13.27 0.21 -9.43
C THR A 81 -13.61 0.19 -7.93
N GLY A 82 -12.61 0.37 -7.05
CA GLY A 82 -12.74 0.24 -5.60
C GLY A 82 -12.47 -1.18 -5.09
N LYS A 83 -12.18 -2.14 -5.98
CA LYS A 83 -11.94 -3.52 -5.54
C LYS A 83 -10.64 -3.62 -4.76
N ILE A 84 -10.72 -4.26 -3.60
CA ILE A 84 -9.61 -4.41 -2.66
C ILE A 84 -8.97 -5.79 -2.84
N TYR A 85 -7.66 -5.79 -2.99
CA TYR A 85 -6.81 -6.98 -2.98
C TYR A 85 -5.89 -6.91 -1.76
N GLN A 86 -5.67 -8.03 -1.08
CA GLN A 86 -4.72 -8.11 0.02
C GLN A 86 -3.57 -9.04 -0.34
N PHE A 87 -2.33 -8.61 -0.07
CA PHE A 87 -1.10 -9.32 -0.44
C PHE A 87 -0.33 -9.90 0.75
N VAL A 88 -0.43 -9.24 1.90
CA VAL A 88 0.30 -9.56 3.13
C VAL A 88 -0.66 -9.48 4.30
N SER A 89 -0.54 -10.42 5.25
CA SER A 89 -1.27 -10.36 6.52
C SER A 89 -0.98 -9.04 7.23
N VAL A 90 -1.98 -8.42 7.84
CA VAL A 90 -1.77 -7.17 8.59
C VAL A 90 -0.82 -7.34 9.78
N TYR A 91 -0.56 -8.57 10.23
CA TYR A 91 0.42 -8.85 11.29
C TYR A 91 1.85 -8.95 10.82
N ASP A 92 2.05 -9.23 9.52
CA ASP A 92 3.36 -9.36 8.93
C ASP A 92 3.84 -8.00 8.39
N ARG A 93 5.14 -7.90 8.11
CA ARG A 93 5.78 -6.71 7.57
C ARG A 93 5.84 -6.80 6.05
N ALA A 94 5.00 -6.03 5.37
CA ALA A 94 5.14 -5.81 3.93
C ALA A 94 6.32 -4.86 3.62
N TRP A 95 6.90 -4.98 2.42
CA TRP A 95 8.02 -4.13 1.98
C TRP A 95 7.56 -3.00 1.05
N HIS A 96 6.99 -1.92 1.61
CA HIS A 96 6.38 -0.83 0.83
C HIS A 96 7.07 0.53 1.01
N ALA A 97 7.51 0.88 2.23
CA ALA A 97 7.99 2.22 2.56
C ALA A 97 9.47 2.46 2.24
N GLY A 98 10.29 1.41 2.08
CA GLY A 98 11.74 1.53 1.90
C GLY A 98 12.42 2.38 3.00
N VAL A 99 13.48 3.12 2.63
CA VAL A 99 14.13 4.07 3.54
C VAL A 99 13.17 5.22 3.86
N SER A 100 12.73 5.30 5.12
CA SER A 100 11.64 6.16 5.57
C SER A 100 11.75 6.48 7.06
N SER A 101 11.08 7.56 7.50
CA SER A 101 11.00 7.98 8.90
C SER A 101 9.68 8.72 9.18
N PHE A 102 8.98 8.34 10.25
CA PHE A 102 7.78 9.01 10.74
C PHE A 102 7.96 9.42 12.21
N LYS A 103 7.78 10.71 12.53
CA LYS A 103 7.98 11.25 13.90
C LYS A 103 9.32 10.82 14.53
N ASN A 104 10.40 10.89 13.75
CA ASN A 104 11.78 10.45 14.08
C ASN A 104 11.99 8.93 14.25
N GLN A 105 10.96 8.10 14.07
CA GLN A 105 11.08 6.65 14.05
C GLN A 105 11.36 6.18 12.61
N LYS A 106 12.53 5.60 12.38
CA LYS A 106 12.98 5.06 11.08
C LYS A 106 12.33 3.72 10.76
N ASN A 107 12.43 3.31 9.50
CA ASN A 107 11.96 2.02 8.98
C ASN A 107 10.45 1.83 9.14
N CYS A 108 9.65 2.67 8.47
CA CYS A 108 8.19 2.69 8.65
C CYS A 108 7.53 1.31 8.45
N ASN A 109 8.06 0.46 7.56
CA ASN A 109 7.58 -0.91 7.36
C ASN A 109 7.37 -1.66 8.69
N ASP A 110 8.23 -1.45 9.70
CA ASP A 110 8.17 -2.14 10.99
C ASP A 110 6.84 -1.90 11.73
N PHE A 111 6.24 -0.73 11.59
CA PHE A 111 5.07 -0.28 12.35
C PHE A 111 3.94 0.29 11.50
N SER A 112 4.01 0.14 10.16
CA SER A 112 2.99 0.61 9.24
C SER A 112 2.26 -0.48 8.47
N LEU A 113 1.04 -0.15 8.05
CA LEU A 113 0.31 -0.81 6.98
C LEU A 113 0.41 0.05 5.71
N GLY A 114 0.55 -0.60 4.57
CA GLY A 114 0.72 0.04 3.27
C GLY A 114 -0.50 -0.23 2.39
N ILE A 115 -1.13 0.82 1.88
CA ILE A 115 -2.28 0.75 0.99
C ILE A 115 -1.91 1.45 -0.32
N GLU A 116 -1.96 0.69 -1.41
CA GLU A 116 -1.69 1.17 -2.76
C GLU A 116 -3.00 1.49 -3.47
N LEU A 117 -3.14 2.69 -4.02
CA LEU A 117 -4.21 3.00 -4.96
C LEU A 117 -3.67 2.83 -6.39
N ILE A 118 -4.40 2.09 -7.23
CA ILE A 118 -4.07 2.07 -8.66
C ILE A 118 -4.28 3.47 -9.23
N GLY A 119 -3.22 4.10 -9.70
CA GLY A 119 -3.21 5.50 -10.11
C GLY A 119 -1.80 6.06 -10.31
N SER A 120 -1.69 7.38 -10.34
CA SER A 120 -0.44 8.10 -10.53
C SER A 120 -0.49 9.51 -9.94
N ASP A 121 0.66 10.15 -9.83
CA ASP A 121 0.79 11.56 -9.45
C ASP A 121 0.27 12.54 -10.52
N ASN A 122 -0.24 12.02 -11.66
CA ASN A 122 -0.64 12.82 -12.83
C ASN A 122 -2.13 12.70 -13.17
N ALA A 123 -2.88 11.89 -12.43
CA ALA A 123 -4.29 11.63 -12.71
C ALA A 123 -5.14 11.59 -11.43
N PRO A 124 -6.39 12.06 -11.47
CA PRO A 124 -7.31 11.96 -10.34
C PRO A 124 -7.59 10.49 -9.97
N PHE A 125 -7.85 10.23 -8.69
CA PHE A 125 -8.37 8.95 -8.20
C PHE A 125 -9.90 8.92 -8.30
N GLU A 126 -10.48 7.73 -8.48
CA GLU A 126 -11.93 7.55 -8.60
C GLU A 126 -12.63 7.66 -7.24
N ASP A 127 -13.87 8.12 -7.22
CA ASP A 127 -14.68 8.16 -5.97
C ASP A 127 -14.80 6.79 -5.31
N ASN A 128 -14.97 5.72 -6.11
CA ASN A 128 -15.01 4.35 -5.61
C ASN A 128 -13.73 3.93 -4.87
N GLN A 129 -12.57 4.50 -5.24
CA GLN A 129 -11.32 4.25 -4.52
C GLN A 129 -11.33 4.92 -3.15
N TYR A 130 -11.82 6.16 -3.06
CA TYR A 130 -11.96 6.86 -1.78
C TYR A 130 -12.96 6.18 -0.86
N ASP A 131 -14.11 5.73 -1.37
CA ASP A 131 -15.11 5.00 -0.59
C ASP A 131 -14.51 3.72 0.02
N SER A 132 -13.80 2.95 -0.81
CA SER A 132 -13.16 1.71 -0.39
C SER A 132 -11.98 1.96 0.56
N LEU A 133 -11.24 3.03 0.35
CA LEU A 133 -10.13 3.44 1.20
C LEU A 133 -10.61 3.88 2.59
N ASN A 134 -11.66 4.71 2.67
CA ASN A 134 -12.25 5.12 3.95
C ASN A 134 -12.77 3.93 4.73
N TRP A 135 -13.51 3.05 4.07
CA TRP A 135 -14.00 1.81 4.68
C TRP A 135 -12.86 0.93 5.20
N LEU A 136 -11.78 0.79 4.42
CA LEU A 136 -10.61 0.01 4.84
C LEU A 136 -9.88 0.67 6.01
N ILE A 137 -9.68 1.98 5.97
CA ILE A 137 -9.07 2.75 7.06
C ILE A 137 -9.88 2.57 8.35
N GLU A 138 -11.21 2.70 8.29
CA GLU A 138 -12.09 2.52 9.45
C GLU A 138 -11.91 1.12 10.06
N ILE A 139 -11.91 0.08 9.24
CA ILE A 139 -11.68 -1.29 9.70
C ILE A 139 -10.30 -1.44 10.35
N LEU A 140 -9.26 -0.91 9.73
CA LEU A 140 -7.89 -1.00 10.24
C LEU A 140 -7.71 -0.25 11.55
N CYS A 141 -8.28 0.95 11.69
CA CYS A 141 -8.26 1.74 12.92
C CYS A 141 -9.05 1.07 14.04
N ASN A 142 -10.19 0.46 13.72
CA ASN A 142 -10.96 -0.33 14.69
C ASN A 142 -10.21 -1.60 15.15
N PHE A 143 -9.43 -2.20 14.26
CA PHE A 143 -8.65 -3.40 14.56
C PHE A 143 -7.33 -3.11 15.27
N PHE A 144 -6.69 -1.99 14.94
CA PHE A 144 -5.47 -1.47 15.57
C PHE A 144 -5.74 -0.08 16.14
N PRO A 145 -6.25 0.02 17.39
CA PRO A 145 -6.63 1.29 17.99
C PRO A 145 -5.49 2.32 18.13
N ASP A 146 -4.24 1.89 18.00
CA ASP A 146 -3.06 2.77 18.03
C ASP A 146 -2.81 3.50 16.70
N ILE A 147 -3.47 3.09 15.60
CA ILE A 147 -3.53 3.87 14.38
C ILE A 147 -4.49 5.04 14.63
N LYS A 148 -3.90 6.20 14.91
CA LYS A 148 -4.64 7.46 15.04
C LYS A 148 -4.83 8.11 13.67
N LYS A 149 -5.87 8.93 13.53
CA LYS A 149 -6.20 9.60 12.26
C LYS A 149 -5.03 10.45 11.73
N GLU A 150 -4.30 11.11 12.63
CA GLU A 150 -3.10 11.88 12.31
C GLU A 150 -1.86 11.02 11.92
N ASN A 151 -1.97 9.69 12.00
CA ASN A 151 -0.94 8.75 11.55
C ASN A 151 -1.38 8.04 10.25
N ILE A 152 -2.22 8.67 9.45
CA ILE A 152 -2.52 8.28 8.08
C ILE A 152 -1.84 9.31 7.18
N VAL A 153 -0.80 8.89 6.47
CA VAL A 153 0.10 9.81 5.74
C VAL A 153 0.44 9.27 4.36
N GLY A 154 0.87 10.15 3.48
CA GLY A 154 1.44 9.79 2.18
C GLY A 154 2.86 9.24 2.30
N HIS A 155 3.29 8.47 1.31
CA HIS A 155 4.68 8.01 1.22
C HIS A 155 5.68 9.17 1.13
N SER A 156 5.29 10.25 0.46
CA SER A 156 6.05 11.49 0.34
C SER A 156 6.35 12.14 1.69
N GLU A 157 5.46 12.00 2.68
CA GLU A 157 5.64 12.56 4.02
C GLU A 157 6.68 11.80 4.85
N ILE A 158 6.79 10.48 4.66
CA ILE A 158 7.76 9.64 5.39
C ILE A 158 9.10 9.49 4.65
N ALA A 159 9.16 9.88 3.38
CA ALA A 159 10.34 9.79 2.53
C ALA A 159 10.53 11.03 1.62
N PRO A 160 10.57 12.24 2.20
CA PRO A 160 10.66 13.49 1.43
C PRO A 160 11.92 13.53 0.57
N GLY A 161 11.78 14.02 -0.66
CA GLY A 161 12.87 14.08 -1.66
C GLY A 161 13.19 12.77 -2.37
N ARG A 162 12.66 11.62 -1.89
CA ARG A 162 12.79 10.32 -2.56
C ARG A 162 11.48 9.86 -3.20
N LYS A 163 10.34 10.16 -2.56
CA LYS A 163 9.01 9.73 -2.99
C LYS A 163 8.06 10.91 -3.09
N THR A 164 7.13 10.82 -4.04
CA THR A 164 6.12 11.84 -4.33
C THR A 164 4.70 11.31 -4.17
N ASP A 165 4.51 9.97 -4.17
CA ASP A 165 3.23 9.31 -3.97
C ASP A 165 2.62 9.61 -2.58
N PRO A 166 1.29 9.77 -2.45
CA PRO A 166 0.25 9.54 -3.47
C PRO A 166 0.00 10.73 -4.42
N GLY A 167 0.84 11.76 -4.37
CA GLY A 167 0.86 12.84 -5.36
C GLY A 167 -0.20 13.93 -5.16
N PRO A 168 -0.17 14.97 -6.01
CA PRO A 168 -1.04 16.15 -5.88
C PRO A 168 -2.52 15.87 -6.23
N PHE A 169 -2.82 14.77 -6.93
CA PHE A 169 -4.18 14.38 -7.30
C PHE A 169 -4.89 13.54 -6.23
N PHE A 170 -4.18 13.17 -5.16
CA PHE A 170 -4.80 12.57 -4.00
C PHE A 170 -5.44 13.64 -3.11
N ASP A 171 -6.76 13.58 -3.01
CA ASP A 171 -7.57 14.55 -2.28
C ASP A 171 -7.75 14.10 -0.83
N TRP A 172 -6.89 14.62 0.05
CA TRP A 172 -6.95 14.36 1.49
C TRP A 172 -8.28 14.79 2.14
N SER A 173 -9.04 15.71 1.53
CA SER A 173 -10.34 16.12 2.07
C SER A 173 -11.42 15.05 1.93
N LYS A 174 -11.21 14.07 1.04
CA LYS A 174 -12.09 12.91 0.87
C LYS A 174 -11.83 11.79 1.89
N ILE A 175 -10.83 11.93 2.76
CA ILE A 175 -10.52 10.92 3.77
C ILE A 175 -11.03 11.34 5.15
N SER A 176 -11.81 10.42 5.76
CA SER A 176 -12.52 10.64 7.03
C SER A 176 -11.89 9.89 8.20
#